data_AF-A0A2H0P5E6-F1
#
_entry.id   AF-A0A2H0P5E6-F1
#
_cell.length_a   1.000
_cell.length_b   1.000
_cell.length_c   1.000
_cell.angle_alpha   90.00
_cell.angle_beta   90.00
_cell.angle_gamma   90.00
#
_symmetry.space_group_name_H-M   'P 1'
#
loop_
_entity.id
_entity.type
_entity.pdbx_description
1 polymer ?
#
loop_
_entity_poly.entity_id
_entity_poly.type
_entity_poly.pdbx_seq_one_letter_code
_entity_poly.pdbx_strand_id
1 'polypeptide(L)'
;EYIEGEDVDLSFLADHGRLLAWAVQVRSPGGVIRYIDDERAVDIGRRVAEASSYTGLAHIDMRYAGPARESIQVIECNPRFWGTYKYTLGLGISYFERGLALLEGLEALPFERAPTALVPGLAVTVKSMMRGRLKLPAPSRAYLRQKLGDPAPEFYYGMTKLFGFGGGPDPV
;
A
#
# COMPACT_ATOMS: atom_id res chain seq x y z
N GLU A 1 -0.55 21.87 -10.37
CA GLU A 1 -1.94 22.34 -10.14
C GLU A 1 -2.55 21.53 -9.01
N TYR A 2 -3.45 22.09 -8.20
CA TYR A 2 -4.13 21.35 -7.13
C TYR A 2 -5.34 20.59 -7.69
N ILE A 3 -5.53 19.34 -7.27
CA ILE A 3 -6.63 18.48 -7.72
C ILE A 3 -7.53 18.22 -6.51
N GLU A 4 -8.80 18.64 -6.59
CA GLU A 4 -9.78 18.32 -5.57
C GLU A 4 -10.24 16.86 -5.70
N GLY A 5 -10.30 16.14 -4.57
CA GLY A 5 -10.75 14.75 -4.57
C GLY A 5 -10.20 13.88 -3.44
N GLU A 6 -10.22 12.55 -3.66
CA GLU A 6 -9.75 11.53 -2.71
C GLU A 6 -8.52 10.79 -3.29
N ASP A 7 -7.54 10.49 -2.44
CA ASP A 7 -6.34 9.74 -2.83
C ASP A 7 -6.70 8.30 -3.21
N VAL A 8 -6.14 7.85 -4.34
CA VAL A 8 -6.20 6.47 -4.80
C VAL A 8 -4.84 6.10 -5.33
N ASP A 9 -4.19 5.15 -4.68
CA ASP A 9 -2.82 4.80 -5.00
C ASP A 9 -2.79 3.36 -5.53
N LEU A 10 -1.89 3.11 -6.48
CA LEU A 10 -1.64 1.77 -6.99
C LEU A 10 -0.24 1.34 -6.59
N SER A 11 -0.14 0.21 -5.91
CA SER A 11 1.11 -0.51 -5.72
C SER A 11 1.18 -1.68 -6.67
N PHE A 12 2.31 -1.92 -7.33
CA PHE A 12 2.47 -3.11 -8.18
C PHE A 12 3.91 -3.64 -8.24
N LEU A 13 4.02 -4.91 -8.61
CA LEU A 13 5.24 -5.57 -9.07
C LEU A 13 5.05 -5.93 -10.55
N ALA A 14 6.02 -5.60 -11.39
CA ALA A 14 6.01 -5.94 -12.80
C ALA A 14 7.28 -6.66 -13.24
N ASP A 15 7.17 -7.41 -14.33
CA ASP A 15 8.26 -8.07 -15.01
C ASP A 15 8.12 -7.91 -16.52
N HIS A 16 9.10 -7.26 -17.14
CA HIS A 16 9.16 -6.96 -18.58
C HIS A 16 7.87 -6.30 -19.08
N GLY A 17 7.35 -5.35 -18.31
CA GLY A 17 6.12 -4.61 -18.60
C GLY A 17 4.82 -5.32 -18.25
N ARG A 18 4.86 -6.55 -17.72
CA ARG A 18 3.66 -7.27 -17.27
C ARG A 18 3.47 -7.14 -15.76
N LEU A 19 2.28 -6.73 -15.32
CA LEU A 19 1.94 -6.72 -13.90
C LEU A 19 1.80 -8.16 -13.36
N LEU A 20 2.42 -8.43 -12.22
CA LEU A 20 2.41 -9.74 -11.56
C LEU A 20 1.62 -9.75 -10.24
N ALA A 21 1.63 -8.63 -9.52
CA ALA A 21 0.85 -8.43 -8.30
C ALA A 21 0.53 -6.94 -8.16
N TRP A 22 -0.63 -6.62 -7.58
CA TRP A 22 -1.00 -5.24 -7.31
C TRP A 22 -1.99 -5.09 -6.17
N ALA A 23 -2.03 -3.87 -5.65
CA ALA A 23 -2.98 -3.44 -4.64
C ALA A 23 -3.39 -1.99 -4.91
N VAL A 24 -4.69 -1.75 -5.07
CA VAL A 24 -5.25 -0.40 -5.10
C VAL A 24 -5.66 -0.03 -3.68
N GLN A 25 -5.15 1.09 -3.20
CA GLN A 25 -5.47 1.61 -1.87
C GLN A 25 -6.15 2.97 -1.97
N VAL A 26 -7.06 3.24 -1.04
CA VAL A 26 -7.68 4.53 -0.82
C VAL A 26 -7.40 4.96 0.60
N ARG A 27 -6.93 6.20 0.77
CA ARG A 27 -6.68 6.78 2.08
C ARG A 27 -7.91 7.54 2.54
N SER A 28 -8.58 7.02 3.56
CA SER A 28 -9.73 7.69 4.18
C SER A 28 -9.29 8.63 5.31
N PRO A 29 -10.11 9.65 5.63
CA PRO A 29 -9.86 10.54 6.77
C PRO A 29 -9.57 9.77 8.06
N GLY A 30 -8.55 10.20 8.81
CA GLY A 30 -8.10 9.51 10.03
C GLY A 30 -7.01 8.46 9.81
N GLY A 31 -6.40 8.41 8.62
CA GLY A 31 -5.24 7.56 8.33
C GLY A 31 -5.60 6.09 8.14
N VAL A 32 -6.83 5.82 7.72
CA VAL A 32 -7.33 4.47 7.48
C VAL A 32 -7.09 4.11 6.03
N ILE A 33 -6.37 3.02 5.80
CA ILE A 33 -6.12 2.50 4.46
C ILE A 33 -7.17 1.43 4.14
N ARG A 34 -7.86 1.64 3.03
CA ARG A 34 -8.80 0.68 2.44
C ARG A 34 -8.21 0.17 1.14
N TYR A 35 -8.08 -1.15 1.03
CA TYR A 35 -7.80 -1.77 -0.25
C TYR A 35 -9.11 -1.98 -1.00
N ILE A 36 -9.13 -1.67 -2.28
CA ILE A 36 -10.33 -1.73 -3.11
C ILE A 36 -10.02 -2.33 -4.47
N ASP A 37 -11.10 -2.58 -5.20
CA ASP A 37 -11.06 -3.02 -6.58
C ASP A 37 -11.43 -1.84 -7.51
N ASP A 38 -10.44 -1.26 -8.19
CA ASP A 38 -10.68 -0.27 -9.26
C ASP A 38 -9.80 -0.59 -10.48
N GLU A 39 -10.41 -1.13 -11.53
CA GLU A 39 -9.68 -1.52 -12.76
C GLU A 39 -9.11 -0.32 -13.50
N ARG A 40 -9.69 0.88 -13.34
CA ARG A 40 -9.16 2.09 -13.98
C ARG A 40 -7.78 2.44 -13.41
N ALA A 41 -7.61 2.28 -12.09
CA ALA A 41 -6.31 2.47 -11.44
C ALA A 41 -5.30 1.42 -11.89
N VAL A 42 -5.72 0.14 -11.99
CA VAL A 42 -4.86 -0.95 -12.46
C VAL A 42 -4.44 -0.74 -13.92
N ASP A 43 -5.36 -0.30 -14.79
CA ASP A 43 -5.07 -0.04 -16.20
C ASP A 43 -4.02 1.06 -16.39
N ILE A 44 -4.04 2.10 -15.55
CA ILE A 44 -2.97 3.10 -15.52
C ILE A 44 -1.62 2.43 -15.25
N GLY A 45 -1.51 1.61 -14.20
CA GLY A 45 -0.27 0.90 -13.88
C GLY A 45 0.18 -0.05 -14.97
N ARG A 46 -0.76 -0.76 -15.60
CA ARG A 46 -0.51 -1.65 -16.73
C ARG A 46 0.10 -0.89 -17.90
N ARG A 47 -0.50 0.23 -18.30
CA ARG A 47 -0.01 1.08 -19.38
C ARG A 47 1.37 1.67 -19.09
N VAL A 48 1.61 2.09 -17.84
CA VAL A 48 2.94 2.57 -17.40
C VAL A 48 3.96 1.45 -17.53
N ALA A 49 3.68 0.26 -16.99
CA ALA A 49 4.60 -0.87 -17.03
C ALA A 49 4.91 -1.30 -18.48
N GLU A 50 3.88 -1.46 -19.32
CA GLU A 50 4.02 -1.85 -20.72
C GLU A 50 4.83 -0.83 -21.52
N ALA A 51 4.48 0.46 -21.42
CA ALA A 51 5.12 1.51 -22.20
C ALA A 51 6.62 1.67 -21.88
N SER A 52 7.04 1.36 -20.65
CA SER A 52 8.44 1.45 -20.24
C SER A 52 9.15 0.10 -20.16
N SER A 53 8.50 -1.01 -20.52
CA SER A 53 9.01 -2.37 -20.29
C SER A 53 9.49 -2.57 -18.84
N TYR A 54 8.73 -2.06 -17.87
CA TYR A 54 9.17 -1.97 -16.48
C TYR A 54 9.36 -3.34 -15.84
N THR A 55 10.46 -3.51 -15.10
CA THR A 55 10.71 -4.64 -14.20
C THR A 55 11.04 -4.09 -12.82
N GLY A 56 10.31 -4.55 -11.81
CA GLY A 56 10.49 -4.11 -10.44
C GLY A 56 9.18 -3.70 -9.77
N LEU A 57 9.30 -3.07 -8.61
CA LEU A 57 8.18 -2.64 -7.79
C LEU A 57 7.99 -1.12 -7.88
N ALA A 58 6.74 -0.68 -7.98
CA ALA A 58 6.42 0.73 -8.03
C ALA A 58 5.13 1.04 -7.26
N HIS A 59 5.03 2.30 -6.85
CA HIS A 59 3.84 2.92 -6.31
C HIS A 59 3.45 4.10 -7.19
N ILE A 60 2.18 4.22 -7.57
CA ILE A 60 1.66 5.36 -8.30
C ILE A 60 0.69 6.08 -7.38
N ASP A 61 1.03 7.32 -7.03
CA ASP A 61 0.18 8.23 -6.28
C ASP A 61 -0.79 8.88 -7.26
N MET A 62 -2.09 8.73 -7.01
CA MET A 62 -3.14 9.28 -7.88
C MET A 62 -4.27 9.86 -7.06
N ARG A 63 -5.15 10.59 -7.75
CA ARG A 63 -6.34 11.18 -7.15
C ARG A 63 -7.55 10.92 -8.01
N TYR A 64 -8.64 10.51 -7.38
CA TYR A 64 -9.95 10.61 -8.00
C TYR A 64 -10.31 12.10 -8.11
N ALA A 65 -10.50 12.61 -9.32
CA ALA A 65 -10.93 13.98 -9.53
C ALA A 65 -12.46 14.08 -9.50
N GLY A 66 -12.94 15.14 -8.84
CA GLY A 66 -14.36 15.48 -8.77
C GLY A 66 -15.16 14.64 -7.74
N PRO A 67 -16.37 15.10 -7.37
CA PRO A 67 -17.17 14.52 -6.29
C PRO A 67 -17.66 13.10 -6.59
N ALA A 68 -17.76 12.72 -7.87
CA ALA A 68 -18.22 11.40 -8.31
C ALA A 68 -17.07 10.48 -8.78
N ARG A 69 -15.80 10.83 -8.50
CA ARG A 69 -14.61 10.09 -8.97
C ARG A 69 -14.60 9.90 -10.50
N GLU A 70 -14.87 10.99 -11.20
CA GLU A 70 -15.13 11.03 -12.65
C GLU A 70 -13.92 10.58 -13.47
N SER A 71 -12.72 10.98 -13.01
CA SER A 71 -11.45 10.57 -13.60
C SER A 71 -10.41 10.25 -12.53
N ILE A 72 -9.33 9.58 -12.92
CA ILE A 72 -8.13 9.41 -12.09
C ILE A 72 -7.03 10.28 -12.69
N GLN A 73 -6.42 11.12 -11.86
CA GLN A 73 -5.25 11.91 -12.23
C GLN A 73 -4.01 11.37 -11.54
N VAL A 74 -2.99 11.04 -12.34
CA VAL A 74 -1.68 10.57 -11.84
C VAL A 74 -0.89 11.78 -11.32
N ILE A 75 -0.37 11.66 -10.10
CA ILE A 75 0.44 12.69 -9.46
C ILE A 75 1.93 12.32 -9.58
N GLU A 76 2.26 11.10 -9.17
CA GLU A 76 3.65 10.65 -9.07
C GLU A 76 3.76 9.14 -9.32
N CYS A 77 4.92 8.70 -9.83
CA CYS A 77 5.31 7.29 -9.88
C CYS A 77 6.63 7.11 -9.13
N ASN A 78 6.60 6.28 -8.11
CA ASN A 78 7.65 5.97 -7.17
C ASN A 78 8.19 4.55 -7.43
N PRO A 79 9.23 4.36 -8.26
CA PRO A 79 9.79 3.05 -8.61
C PRO A 79 10.70 2.48 -7.49
N ARG A 80 10.16 2.41 -6.27
CA ARG A 80 10.84 2.01 -5.03
C ARG A 80 9.80 1.59 -3.99
N PHE A 81 10.26 1.12 -2.83
CA PHE A 81 9.37 0.93 -1.69
C PHE A 81 8.81 2.28 -1.19
N TRP A 82 7.57 2.25 -0.70
CA TRP A 82 6.80 3.41 -0.24
C TRP A 82 6.35 3.23 1.21
N GLY A 83 5.93 4.32 1.85
CA GLY A 83 5.62 4.34 3.29
C GLY A 83 4.49 3.41 3.72
N THR A 84 3.55 3.11 2.82
CA THR A 84 2.41 2.22 3.11
C THR A 84 2.63 0.76 2.68
N TYR A 85 3.82 0.37 2.21
CA TYR A 85 4.12 -1.02 1.84
C TYR A 85 3.83 -2.02 2.97
N LYS A 86 4.09 -1.64 4.24
CA LYS A 86 3.80 -2.50 5.40
C LYS A 86 2.34 -2.94 5.51
N TYR A 87 1.40 -2.19 4.93
CA TYR A 87 -0.01 -2.53 4.97
C TYR A 87 -0.36 -3.63 3.95
N THR A 88 0.38 -3.79 2.83
CA THR A 88 0.16 -4.89 1.88
C THR A 88 0.66 -6.21 2.46
N LEU A 89 1.72 -6.18 3.28
CA LEU A 89 2.16 -7.35 4.05
C LEU A 89 1.07 -7.87 4.99
N GLY A 90 0.30 -6.96 5.60
CA GLY A 90 -0.88 -7.31 6.39
C GLY A 90 -1.92 -8.08 5.58
N LEU A 91 -1.98 -7.91 4.26
CA LEU A 91 -2.90 -8.62 3.38
C LEU A 91 -2.36 -9.96 2.87
N GLY A 92 -1.12 -10.32 3.21
CA GLY A 92 -0.42 -11.48 2.65
C GLY A 92 0.41 -11.18 1.40
N ILE A 93 0.42 -9.92 0.94
CA ILE A 93 1.16 -9.53 -0.28
C ILE A 93 2.53 -8.96 0.08
N SER A 94 3.56 -9.77 -0.17
CA SER A 94 4.96 -9.37 -0.12
C SER A 94 5.53 -9.24 -1.53
N TYR A 95 5.68 -8.00 -2.02
CA TYR A 95 6.33 -7.75 -3.32
C TYR A 95 7.81 -8.13 -3.28
N PHE A 96 8.45 -8.07 -2.11
CA PHE A 96 9.84 -8.47 -1.93
C PHE A 96 10.03 -9.98 -2.12
N GLU A 97 9.25 -10.80 -1.41
CA GLU A 97 9.32 -12.27 -1.55
C GLU A 97 8.98 -12.70 -2.97
N ARG A 98 8.02 -12.01 -3.61
CA ARG A 98 7.67 -12.22 -5.01
C ARG A 98 8.81 -11.88 -5.97
N GLY A 99 9.48 -10.74 -5.75
CA GLY A 99 10.65 -10.35 -6.51
C GLY A 99 11.79 -11.36 -6.42
N LEU A 100 12.06 -11.89 -5.22
CA LEU A 100 13.05 -12.95 -5.02
C LEU A 100 12.69 -14.23 -5.77
N ALA A 101 11.44 -14.68 -5.67
CA ALA A 101 10.98 -15.86 -6.39
C ALA A 101 11.15 -15.74 -7.91
N LEU A 102 10.89 -14.55 -8.48
CA LEU A 102 11.13 -14.28 -9.91
C LEU A 102 12.62 -14.38 -10.27
N LEU A 103 13.51 -13.85 -9.43
CA LEU A 103 14.96 -13.93 -9.66
C LEU A 103 15.50 -15.36 -9.57
N GLU A 104 14.88 -16.19 -8.73
CA GLU A 104 15.20 -17.61 -8.60
C GLU A 104 14.65 -18.47 -9.75
N GLY A 105 13.96 -17.86 -10.72
CA GLY A 105 13.33 -18.57 -11.83
C GLY A 105 12.14 -19.42 -11.39
N LEU A 106 11.58 -19.15 -10.20
CA LEU A 106 10.32 -19.73 -9.76
C LEU A 106 9.19 -19.03 -10.54
N GLU A 107 9.01 -19.44 -11.80
CA GLU A 107 7.89 -18.98 -12.62
C GLU A 107 6.57 -19.30 -11.90
N ALA A 108 5.71 -18.28 -11.81
CA ALA A 108 4.34 -18.34 -11.30
C ALA A 108 4.21 -18.44 -9.76
N LEU A 109 4.51 -17.35 -9.06
CA LEU A 109 3.61 -17.00 -7.97
C LEU A 109 2.27 -16.58 -8.59
N PRO A 110 1.14 -17.18 -8.18
CA PRO A 110 -0.16 -16.84 -8.74
C PRO A 110 -0.40 -15.33 -8.60
N PHE A 111 -1.10 -14.79 -9.60
CA PHE A 111 -1.59 -13.43 -9.60
C PHE A 111 -2.28 -13.16 -8.25
N GLU A 112 -1.72 -12.23 -7.47
CA GLU A 112 -2.27 -11.91 -6.17
C GLU A 112 -2.75 -10.46 -6.16
N ARG A 113 -4.06 -10.37 -6.03
CA ARG A 113 -4.77 -9.14 -5.78
C ARG A 113 -4.97 -9.01 -4.28
N ALA A 114 -4.70 -7.83 -3.75
CA ALA A 114 -5.10 -7.51 -2.38
C ALA A 114 -6.61 -7.76 -2.20
N PRO A 115 -7.04 -8.54 -1.20
CA PRO A 115 -8.45 -8.58 -0.86
C PRO A 115 -8.90 -7.19 -0.44
N THR A 116 -10.12 -6.82 -0.79
CA THR A 116 -10.75 -5.60 -0.26
C THR A 116 -10.77 -5.71 1.26
N ALA A 117 -10.04 -4.82 1.93
CA ALA A 117 -9.77 -4.95 3.35
C ALA A 117 -9.49 -3.60 4.01
N LEU A 118 -9.87 -3.51 5.27
CA LEU A 118 -9.55 -2.40 6.15
C LEU A 118 -8.33 -2.78 6.98
N VAL A 119 -7.24 -2.03 6.88
CA VAL A 119 -6.10 -2.20 7.78
C VAL A 119 -6.04 -1.01 8.73
N PRO A 120 -6.65 -1.10 9.93
CA PRO A 120 -6.64 0.00 10.87
C PRO A 120 -5.22 0.25 11.38
N GLY A 121 -4.85 1.53 11.52
CA GLY A 121 -3.61 1.93 12.18
C GLY A 121 -3.55 1.44 13.64
N LEU A 122 -2.34 1.33 14.18
CA LEU A 122 -2.11 0.77 15.53
C LEU A 122 -2.92 1.48 16.62
N ALA A 123 -2.99 2.82 16.57
CA ALA A 123 -3.76 3.61 17.52
C ALA A 123 -5.27 3.30 17.48
N VAL A 124 -5.81 3.08 16.27
CA VAL A 124 -7.22 2.71 16.07
C VAL A 124 -7.49 1.30 16.61
N THR A 125 -6.56 0.37 16.36
CA THR A 125 -6.61 -1.00 16.87
C THR A 125 -6.59 -1.04 18.40
N VAL A 126 -5.63 -0.37 19.05
CA VAL A 126 -5.51 -0.32 20.52
C VAL A 126 -6.76 0.29 21.16
N LYS A 127 -7.22 1.44 20.64
CA LYS A 127 -8.43 2.12 21.14
C LYS A 127 -9.69 1.26 21.00
N SER A 128 -9.77 0.44 19.96
CA SER A 128 -10.90 -0.47 19.73
C SER A 128 -10.86 -1.69 20.64
N MET A 129 -9.65 -2.22 20.93
CA MET A 129 -9.45 -3.31 21.90
C MET A 129 -9.77 -2.88 23.33
N MET A 130 -9.30 -1.70 23.76
CA MET A 130 -9.63 -1.13 25.08
C MET A 130 -11.14 -0.93 25.28
N ARG A 131 -11.90 -0.77 24.19
CA ARG A 131 -13.36 -0.62 24.21
C ARG A 131 -14.10 -1.95 24.12
N GLY A 132 -13.41 -3.09 24.03
CA GLY A 132 -14.01 -4.42 23.90
C GLY A 132 -14.78 -4.64 22.60
N ARG A 133 -14.53 -3.83 21.56
CA ARG A 133 -15.43 -3.71 20.39
C ARG A 133 -14.99 -4.45 19.14
N LEU A 134 -13.81 -5.05 19.06
CA LEU A 134 -13.32 -5.64 17.81
C LEU A 134 -12.72 -7.04 17.97
N LYS A 135 -13.24 -8.00 17.19
CA LYS A 135 -12.45 -9.15 16.70
C LYS A 135 -11.64 -8.65 15.50
N LEU A 136 -10.31 -8.78 15.56
CA LEU A 136 -9.45 -8.31 14.47
C LEU A 136 -9.61 -9.20 13.22
N PRO A 137 -9.88 -8.63 12.04
CA PRO A 137 -9.82 -9.35 10.76
C PRO A 137 -8.47 -10.08 10.60
N ALA A 138 -8.43 -11.16 9.81
CA ALA A 138 -7.19 -11.90 9.56
C ALA A 138 -6.02 -10.99 9.11
N PRO A 139 -6.23 -10.02 8.19
CA PRO A 139 -5.16 -9.10 7.82
C PRO A 139 -4.64 -8.23 8.97
N SER A 140 -5.54 -7.75 9.82
CA SER A 140 -5.17 -6.94 10.98
C SER A 140 -4.43 -7.76 12.04
N ARG A 141 -4.75 -9.06 12.17
CA ARG A 141 -4.00 -9.99 13.05
C ARG A 141 -2.61 -10.29 12.51
N ALA A 142 -2.48 -10.51 11.20
CA ALA A 142 -1.18 -10.71 10.55
C ALA A 142 -0.28 -9.49 10.71
N TYR A 143 -0.83 -8.29 10.46
CA TYR A 143 -0.13 -7.02 10.68
C TYR A 143 0.28 -6.80 12.14
N LEU A 144 -0.59 -7.13 13.11
CA LEU A 144 -0.23 -7.05 14.53
C LEU A 144 0.87 -8.04 14.91
N ARG A 145 0.81 -9.29 14.41
CA ARG A 145 1.85 -10.29 14.62
C ARG A 145 3.19 -9.82 14.06
N GLN A 146 3.20 -9.22 12.87
CA GLN A 146 4.40 -8.63 12.28
C GLN A 146 5.01 -7.56 13.18
N LYS A 147 4.21 -6.61 13.67
CA LYS A 147 4.68 -5.56 14.58
C LYS A 147 5.22 -6.07 15.91
N LEU A 148 4.63 -7.15 16.43
CA LEU A 148 5.12 -7.79 17.65
C LEU A 148 6.41 -8.58 17.40
N GLY A 149 6.58 -9.12 16.19
CA GLY A 149 7.80 -9.82 15.77
C GLY A 149 8.98 -8.89 15.50
N ASP A 150 8.72 -7.68 15.02
CA ASP A 150 9.72 -6.62 14.84
C ASP A 150 9.15 -5.25 15.29
N PRO A 151 9.27 -4.91 16.59
CA PRO A 151 8.74 -3.65 17.12
C PRO A 151 9.68 -2.46 16.88
N ALA A 152 10.93 -2.70 16.47
CA ALA A 152 11.95 -1.65 16.36
C ALA A 152 11.59 -0.51 15.40
N PRO A 153 10.99 -0.76 14.21
CA PRO A 153 10.55 0.31 13.32
C PRO A 153 9.50 1.22 13.97
N GLU A 154 8.52 0.64 14.67
CA GLU A 154 7.44 1.42 15.29
C GLU A 154 7.92 2.21 16.50
N PHE A 155 8.88 1.67 17.26
CA PHE A 155 9.57 2.39 18.32
C PHE A 155 10.37 3.58 17.78
N TYR A 156 11.13 3.37 16.69
CA TYR A 156 11.85 4.44 16.00
C TYR A 156 10.91 5.54 15.48
N TYR A 157 9.80 5.17 14.84
CA TYR A 157 8.78 6.14 14.40
C TYR A 157 8.10 6.87 15.59
N GLY A 158 7.86 6.17 16.70
CA GLY A 158 7.34 6.76 17.92
C GLY A 158 8.29 7.78 18.53
N MET A 159 9.58 7.41 18.65
CA MET A 159 10.63 8.28 19.17
C MET A 159 10.86 9.51 18.30
N THR A 160 10.96 9.35 16.98
CA THR A 160 11.17 10.47 16.05
C THR A 160 10.03 11.48 16.11
N LYS A 161 8.77 11.02 16.26
CA LYS A 161 7.62 11.90 16.52
C LYS A 161 7.67 12.58 17.89
N LEU A 162 8.09 11.86 18.93
CA LEU A 162 8.13 12.37 20.31
C LEU A 162 9.23 13.43 20.51
N PHE A 163 10.39 13.23 19.87
CA PHE A 163 11.58 14.05 20.04
C PHE A 163 11.75 15.12 18.98
N GLY A 164 10.77 15.30 18.08
CA GLY A 164 10.76 16.43 17.15
C GLY A 164 11.93 16.44 16.16
N PHE A 165 12.52 15.28 15.84
CA PHE A 165 13.42 15.14 14.69
C PHE A 165 12.60 15.18 13.39
N GLY A 166 11.87 16.27 13.19
CA GLY A 166 11.05 16.57 12.02
C GLY A 166 11.93 16.94 10.84
N GLY A 167 12.58 15.92 10.28
CA GLY A 167 13.31 15.96 9.02
C GLY A 167 13.44 14.59 8.36
N GLY A 168 12.75 13.57 8.88
CA GLY A 168 12.49 12.36 8.10
C GLY A 168 11.47 12.72 7.01
N PRO A 169 11.63 12.18 5.79
CA PRO A 169 10.86 12.64 4.63
C PRO A 169 9.38 12.62 4.98
N ASP A 170 8.70 13.73 4.67
CA ASP A 170 7.25 13.77 4.65
C ASP A 170 6.77 12.50 3.93
N PRO A 171 5.76 11.80 4.47
CA PRO A 171 5.16 10.70 3.75
C PRO A 171 4.46 11.31 2.54
N VAL A 172 5.20 11.39 1.44
CA VAL A 172 4.68 11.42 0.07
C VAL A 172 3.72 10.25 -0.06
#